data_AF-A0A1F9SIA5-F1
#
_entry.id   AF-A0A1F9SIA5-F1
#
_cell.length_a   1.000
_cell.length_b   1.000
_cell.length_c   1.000
_cell.angle_alpha   90.00
_cell.angle_beta   90.00
_cell.angle_gamma   90.00
#
_symmetry.space_group_name_H-M   'P 1'
#
loop_
_entity.id
_entity.type
_entity.pdbx_description
1 polymer ?
#
loop_
_entity_poly.entity_id
_entity_poly.type
_entity_poly.pdbx_seq_one_letter_code
_entity_poly.pdbx_strand_id
1 'polypeptide(L)'
;MKLEIIGKVSFYGMVFTAGVLAAAYYTLPVNRINMRSRLVMLGDFNGDNKWDRADAAGLDAIAADPFSLPAETVYKTDVNHNGLLDEEDLYLLRELYKTGDPYKAREDFTAKGGVFPYPRDFFRYVPDTEYVQRPVLAVEHKAEAASPLKFLAEARLKKAFGYSEELLREIYSEGVRFSLAYARRAPGLLPKEKEYSDLKIGRCAALWRAGRYHELLLDLMALTEDAETLTVKGQPEFVAQSLYLRDHLRALLESGLYKDYAAGRAAPGQVFAEIEKYLAQDMNIKADLASIAPPRDYLELKNYVDRVRWQYHKSASTRGDFRRLLLFAQYDRRYLRAAARTTRRLEDAPLENHNLPMVLLFRQALAIKGGDKLSAVGLLDEAVRVPFAWVKLIPRNRLPASVALENFLLPGNKEDGSDKSRHWNVFGGISLYKSPEESLKLALAREVKDFREKPSPEAMTEFIRDTMANLNGIYYVVSINPELLVK
;
A
#
# COMPACT_ATOMS: atom_id res chain seq x y z
N MET A 1 34.56 54.11 -29.92
CA MET A 1 33.23 53.66 -30.40
C MET A 1 33.21 52.28 -31.07
N LYS A 2 34.09 51.94 -32.03
CA LYS A 2 34.06 50.61 -32.69
C LYS A 2 34.44 49.42 -31.79
N LEU A 3 35.34 49.60 -30.81
CA LEU A 3 35.78 48.52 -29.90
C LEU A 3 34.73 48.10 -28.84
N GLU A 4 33.91 49.03 -28.35
CA GLU A 4 32.84 48.71 -27.39
C GLU A 4 31.68 47.93 -28.00
N ILE A 5 31.38 48.20 -29.29
CA ILE A 5 30.33 47.49 -30.02
C ILE A 5 30.75 46.04 -30.26
N ILE A 6 32.02 45.80 -30.60
CA ILE A 6 32.56 44.44 -30.78
C ILE A 6 32.55 43.66 -29.46
N GLY A 7 32.92 44.30 -28.34
CA GLY A 7 32.86 43.67 -27.02
C GLY A 7 31.46 43.25 -26.60
N LYS A 8 30.45 44.10 -26.86
CA LYS A 8 29.04 43.78 -26.56
C LYS A 8 28.51 42.67 -27.45
N VAL A 9 28.81 42.67 -28.75
CA VAL A 9 28.40 41.61 -29.67
C VAL A 9 28.99 40.26 -29.28
N SER A 10 30.27 40.21 -28.89
CA SER A 10 30.91 38.99 -28.38
C SER A 10 30.31 38.50 -27.07
N PHE A 11 29.95 39.42 -26.15
CA PHE A 11 29.29 39.07 -24.90
C PHE A 11 27.88 38.50 -25.12
N TYR A 12 27.06 39.16 -25.94
CA TYR A 12 25.72 38.65 -26.27
C TYR A 12 25.77 37.34 -27.06
N GLY A 13 26.76 37.17 -27.94
CA GLY A 13 27.01 35.91 -28.64
C GLY A 13 27.35 34.78 -27.67
N MET A 14 28.19 35.03 -26.65
CA MET A 14 28.49 34.05 -25.61
C MET A 14 27.28 33.71 -24.75
N VAL A 15 26.50 34.71 -24.32
CA VAL A 15 25.27 34.47 -23.54
C VAL A 15 24.23 33.70 -24.34
N PHE A 16 24.05 34.03 -25.62
CA PHE A 16 23.13 33.29 -26.50
C PHE A 16 23.60 31.84 -26.70
N THR A 17 24.89 31.63 -26.95
CA THR A 17 25.46 30.28 -27.12
C THR A 17 25.33 29.46 -25.84
N ALA A 18 25.60 30.06 -24.67
CA ALA A 18 25.39 29.41 -23.38
C ALA A 18 23.91 29.07 -23.13
N GLY A 19 23.00 29.98 -23.50
CA GLY A 19 21.55 29.76 -23.42
C GLY A 19 21.08 28.62 -24.34
N VAL A 20 21.59 28.55 -25.56
CA VAL A 20 21.28 27.47 -26.52
C VAL A 20 21.87 26.14 -26.06
N LEU A 21 23.10 26.12 -25.53
CA LEU A 21 23.72 24.90 -24.98
C LEU A 21 23.00 24.41 -23.73
N ALA A 22 22.60 25.31 -22.83
CA ALA A 22 21.78 24.97 -21.67
C ALA A 22 20.41 24.44 -22.11
N ALA A 23 19.73 25.13 -23.02
CA ALA A 23 18.46 24.67 -23.57
C ALA A 23 18.61 23.29 -24.23
N ALA A 24 19.62 23.08 -25.07
CA ALA A 24 19.89 21.79 -25.69
C ALA A 24 20.19 20.70 -24.64
N TYR A 25 20.98 21.00 -23.60
CA TYR A 25 21.27 20.04 -22.52
C TYR A 25 20.02 19.68 -21.69
N TYR A 26 19.15 20.65 -21.41
CA TYR A 26 17.93 20.44 -20.62
C TYR A 26 16.72 19.97 -21.45
N THR A 27 16.72 20.14 -22.77
CA THR A 27 15.57 19.82 -23.65
C THR A 27 15.83 18.69 -24.65
N LEU A 28 17.08 18.40 -25.05
CA LEU A 28 17.36 17.17 -25.78
C LEU A 28 17.18 16.00 -24.81
N PRO A 29 16.38 14.98 -25.16
CA PRO A 29 16.24 13.79 -24.35
C PRO A 29 17.51 12.94 -24.48
N VAL A 30 18.59 13.37 -23.81
CA VAL A 30 19.84 12.58 -23.68
C VAL A 30 19.73 11.52 -22.58
N ASN A 31 18.58 11.46 -21.88
CA ASN A 31 18.17 10.28 -21.15
C ASN A 31 17.82 9.17 -22.15
N ARG A 32 18.82 8.63 -22.86
CA ARG A 32 18.78 7.21 -23.19
C ARG A 32 18.60 6.54 -21.83
N ILE A 33 17.40 6.05 -21.56
CA ILE A 33 17.17 5.19 -20.41
C ILE A 33 18.19 4.08 -20.61
N ASN A 34 19.23 4.02 -19.79
CA ASN A 34 20.12 2.89 -19.74
C ASN A 34 19.26 1.73 -19.24
N MET A 35 18.55 1.10 -20.17
CA MET A 35 17.79 -0.11 -19.94
C MET A 35 18.81 -1.22 -19.82
N ARG A 36 19.21 -1.47 -18.58
CA ARG A 36 19.88 -2.69 -18.21
C ARG A 36 18.79 -3.72 -18.02
N SER A 37 18.91 -4.84 -18.71
CA SER A 37 18.06 -6.00 -18.52
C SER A 37 18.91 -7.15 -18.03
N ARG A 38 18.41 -7.86 -17.05
CA ARG A 38 18.97 -9.14 -16.62
C ARG A 38 18.33 -10.27 -17.40
N LEU A 39 19.13 -11.25 -17.78
CA LEU A 39 18.62 -12.52 -18.29
C LEU A 39 18.22 -13.38 -17.10
N VAL A 40 16.96 -13.81 -17.05
CA VAL A 40 16.40 -14.67 -16.01
C VAL A 40 16.14 -16.03 -16.61
N MET A 41 16.73 -17.06 -16.01
CA MET A 41 16.43 -18.46 -16.31
C MET A 41 15.19 -18.86 -15.50
N LEU A 42 14.09 -19.17 -16.18
CA LEU A 42 12.86 -19.66 -15.58
C LEU A 42 13.06 -21.09 -15.11
N GLY A 43 12.46 -21.46 -13.98
CA GLY A 43 12.66 -22.75 -13.34
C GLY A 43 13.99 -22.94 -12.61
N ASP A 44 14.95 -22.01 -12.70
CA ASP A 44 16.19 -22.03 -11.88
C ASP A 44 15.93 -21.24 -10.58
N PHE A 45 15.60 -21.92 -9.49
CA PHE A 45 15.21 -21.25 -8.24
C PHE A 45 16.39 -20.93 -7.33
N ASN A 46 17.53 -21.59 -7.51
CA ASN A 46 18.72 -21.42 -6.66
C ASN A 46 19.80 -20.50 -7.29
N GLY A 47 19.66 -20.15 -8.57
CA GLY A 47 20.55 -19.25 -9.30
C GLY A 47 21.86 -19.89 -9.79
N ASP A 48 21.94 -21.22 -9.84
CA ASP A 48 23.15 -21.94 -10.27
C ASP A 48 23.23 -22.16 -11.80
N ASN A 49 22.23 -21.66 -12.54
CA ASN A 49 22.06 -21.77 -13.98
C ASN A 49 21.92 -23.22 -14.46
N LYS A 50 21.28 -24.08 -13.67
CA LYS A 50 20.90 -25.44 -14.03
C LYS A 50 19.41 -25.65 -13.80
N TRP A 51 18.93 -26.76 -14.33
CA TRP A 51 17.62 -27.30 -14.00
C TRP A 51 17.84 -28.68 -13.40
N ASP A 52 17.71 -28.80 -12.09
CA ASP A 52 18.04 -30.05 -11.42
C ASP A 52 17.07 -30.42 -10.29
N ARG A 53 17.48 -31.37 -9.46
CA ARG A 53 16.68 -31.86 -8.34
C ARG A 53 16.51 -30.80 -7.23
N ALA A 54 17.45 -29.89 -7.06
CA ALA A 54 17.31 -28.79 -6.12
C ALA A 54 16.21 -27.83 -6.58
N ASP A 55 16.10 -27.57 -7.89
CA ASP A 55 15.00 -26.78 -8.44
C ASP A 55 13.66 -27.51 -8.32
N ALA A 56 13.63 -28.83 -8.53
CA ALA A 56 12.42 -29.61 -8.29
C ALA A 56 11.92 -29.49 -6.84
N ALA A 57 12.83 -29.53 -5.86
CA ALA A 57 12.49 -29.28 -4.46
C ALA A 57 12.04 -27.82 -4.22
N GLY A 58 12.64 -26.87 -4.93
CA GLY A 58 12.22 -25.47 -4.94
C GLY A 58 10.80 -25.29 -5.47
N LEU A 59 10.45 -26.00 -6.56
CA LEU A 59 9.10 -26.00 -7.13
C LEU A 59 8.07 -26.53 -6.13
N ASP A 60 8.37 -27.64 -5.46
CA ASP A 60 7.47 -28.21 -4.45
C ASP A 60 7.28 -27.26 -3.26
N ALA A 61 8.33 -26.53 -2.85
CA ALA A 61 8.23 -25.50 -1.82
C ALA A 61 7.37 -24.31 -2.27
N ILE A 62 7.54 -23.85 -3.52
CA ILE A 62 6.71 -22.79 -4.11
C ILE A 62 5.26 -23.24 -4.22
N ALA A 63 4.99 -24.47 -4.67
CA ALA A 63 3.63 -25.00 -4.77
C ALA A 63 2.93 -25.13 -3.40
N ALA A 64 3.70 -25.32 -2.32
CA ALA A 64 3.17 -25.44 -0.96
C ALA A 64 2.91 -24.08 -0.28
N ASP A 65 3.72 -23.05 -0.56
CA ASP A 65 3.49 -21.69 -0.08
C ASP A 65 4.16 -20.65 -1.03
N PRO A 66 3.49 -20.28 -2.13
CA PRO A 66 4.05 -19.37 -3.14
C PRO A 66 4.16 -17.93 -2.63
N PHE A 67 3.60 -17.63 -1.45
CA PHE A 67 3.62 -16.30 -0.84
C PHE A 67 4.77 -16.15 0.16
N SER A 68 5.42 -17.26 0.54
CA SER A 68 6.54 -17.26 1.46
C SER A 68 7.86 -16.80 0.86
N LEU A 69 8.01 -16.87 -0.46
CA LEU A 69 9.24 -16.56 -1.18
C LEU A 69 9.19 -15.19 -1.88
N PRO A 70 10.35 -14.58 -2.18
CA PRO A 70 10.43 -13.35 -2.95
C PRO A 70 9.69 -13.45 -4.28
N ALA A 71 9.04 -12.35 -4.69
CA ALA A 71 8.29 -12.31 -5.95
C ALA A 71 9.15 -12.70 -7.17
N GLU A 72 10.44 -12.34 -7.15
CA GLU A 72 11.37 -12.69 -8.23
C GLU A 72 11.67 -14.19 -8.34
N THR A 73 11.65 -14.92 -7.21
CA THR A 73 11.85 -16.38 -7.22
C THR A 73 10.61 -17.06 -7.76
N VAL A 74 9.43 -16.66 -7.28
CA VAL A 74 8.15 -17.26 -7.68
C VAL A 74 7.80 -16.92 -9.12
N TYR A 75 8.18 -15.73 -9.59
CA TYR A 75 8.05 -15.35 -11.00
C TYR A 75 8.71 -16.34 -11.97
N LYS A 76 9.76 -17.04 -11.54
CA LYS A 76 10.43 -18.04 -12.37
C LYS A 76 9.58 -19.29 -12.64
N THR A 77 8.41 -19.43 -12.02
CA THR A 77 7.49 -20.54 -12.31
C THR A 77 6.65 -20.32 -13.56
N ASP A 78 6.41 -19.08 -13.97
CA ASP A 78 5.54 -18.69 -15.10
C ASP A 78 6.24 -18.97 -16.44
N VAL A 79 6.33 -20.26 -16.80
CA VAL A 79 7.06 -20.73 -17.99
C VAL A 79 6.22 -20.66 -19.25
N ASN A 80 4.90 -20.62 -19.12
CA ASN A 80 3.99 -20.35 -20.24
C ASN A 80 3.72 -18.85 -20.46
N HIS A 81 4.28 -17.98 -19.60
CA HIS A 81 4.23 -16.51 -19.69
C HIS A 81 2.81 -15.92 -19.65
N ASN A 82 1.89 -16.61 -18.98
CA ASN A 82 0.50 -16.17 -18.85
C ASN A 82 0.25 -15.36 -17.55
N GLY A 83 1.27 -15.23 -16.70
CA GLY A 83 1.20 -14.48 -15.44
C GLY A 83 0.49 -15.22 -14.30
N LEU A 84 0.29 -16.53 -14.45
CA LEU A 84 -0.29 -17.43 -13.47
C LEU A 84 0.77 -18.40 -12.94
N LEU A 85 0.42 -19.05 -11.83
CA LEU A 85 1.01 -20.32 -11.42
C LEU A 85 -0.09 -21.35 -11.55
N ASP A 86 -0.09 -22.07 -12.67
CA ASP A 86 -1.10 -23.06 -13.04
C ASP A 86 -0.53 -24.49 -13.19
N GLU A 87 -1.39 -25.45 -13.53
CA GLU A 87 -1.00 -26.85 -13.64
C GLU A 87 -0.06 -27.10 -14.84
N GLU A 88 -0.15 -26.27 -15.88
CA GLU A 88 0.73 -26.36 -17.05
C GLU A 88 2.16 -25.97 -16.66
N ASP A 89 2.33 -24.87 -15.92
CA ASP A 89 3.63 -24.46 -15.40
C ASP A 89 4.29 -25.55 -14.56
N LEU A 90 3.53 -26.10 -13.59
CA LEU A 90 4.02 -27.16 -12.72
C LEU A 90 4.40 -28.41 -13.52
N TYR A 91 3.61 -28.77 -14.52
CA TYR A 91 3.87 -29.93 -15.36
C TYR A 91 5.12 -29.75 -16.22
N LEU A 92 5.23 -28.62 -16.93
CA LEU A 92 6.37 -28.29 -17.79
C LEU A 92 7.69 -28.28 -17.01
N LEU A 93 7.70 -27.64 -15.84
CA LEU A 93 8.89 -27.58 -14.98
C LEU A 93 9.29 -28.96 -14.43
N ARG A 94 8.33 -29.76 -13.96
CA ARG A 94 8.62 -31.12 -13.48
C ARG A 94 9.25 -32.00 -14.55
N GLU A 95 8.83 -31.85 -15.79
CA GLU A 95 9.38 -32.62 -16.91
C GLU A 95 10.78 -32.11 -17.31
N LEU A 96 11.00 -30.79 -17.26
CA LEU A 96 12.32 -30.19 -17.42
C LEU A 96 13.32 -30.77 -16.41
N TYR A 97 12.95 -30.83 -15.12
CA TYR A 97 13.85 -31.32 -14.06
C TYR A 97 14.18 -32.81 -14.13
N LYS A 98 13.38 -33.63 -14.83
CA LYS A 98 13.71 -35.06 -15.02
C LYS A 98 14.93 -35.26 -15.90
N THR A 99 15.12 -34.37 -16.87
CA THR A 99 16.21 -34.48 -17.86
C THR A 99 17.34 -33.51 -17.56
N GLY A 100 17.04 -32.36 -16.96
CA GLY A 100 17.96 -31.24 -16.80
C GLY A 100 18.38 -30.59 -18.12
N ASP A 101 17.74 -30.98 -19.23
CA ASP A 101 18.05 -30.51 -20.58
C ASP A 101 16.74 -30.18 -21.32
N PRO A 102 16.50 -28.91 -21.65
CA PRO A 102 15.25 -28.48 -22.29
C PRO A 102 15.12 -29.01 -23.72
N TYR A 103 16.21 -29.35 -24.42
CA TYR A 103 16.15 -29.98 -25.73
C TYR A 103 15.63 -31.41 -25.60
N LYS A 104 16.17 -32.17 -24.65
CA LYS A 104 15.75 -33.54 -24.37
C LYS A 104 14.32 -33.61 -23.85
N ALA A 105 13.94 -32.74 -22.91
CA ALA A 105 12.57 -32.66 -22.42
C ALA A 105 11.56 -32.43 -23.56
N ARG A 106 11.91 -31.57 -24.52
CA ARG A 106 11.10 -31.30 -25.71
C ARG A 106 10.99 -32.50 -26.64
N GLU A 107 12.09 -33.21 -26.90
CA GLU A 107 12.09 -34.43 -27.70
C GLU A 107 11.18 -35.49 -27.09
N ASP A 108 11.30 -35.72 -25.77
CA ASP A 108 10.49 -36.67 -25.01
C ASP A 108 8.99 -36.29 -25.03
N PHE A 109 8.65 -35.00 -25.01
CA PHE A 109 7.26 -34.52 -25.15
C PHE A 109 6.71 -34.73 -26.55
N THR A 110 7.50 -34.36 -27.56
CA THR A 110 7.10 -34.43 -28.96
C THR A 110 6.86 -35.89 -29.35
N ALA A 111 7.68 -36.82 -28.83
CA ALA A 111 7.51 -38.26 -29.01
C ALA A 111 6.18 -38.79 -28.44
N LYS A 112 5.61 -38.13 -27.43
CA LYS A 112 4.30 -38.43 -26.83
C LYS A 112 3.14 -37.66 -27.48
N GLY A 113 3.40 -36.90 -28.54
CA GLY A 113 2.40 -36.05 -29.22
C GLY A 113 2.06 -34.76 -28.48
N GLY A 114 2.84 -34.38 -27.46
CA GLY A 114 2.67 -33.14 -26.71
C GLY A 114 3.43 -31.96 -27.32
N VAL A 115 3.10 -30.75 -26.85
CA VAL A 115 3.85 -29.51 -27.16
C VAL A 115 4.62 -29.10 -25.91
N PHE A 116 5.91 -28.77 -26.09
CA PHE A 116 6.77 -28.25 -25.04
C PHE A 116 7.41 -26.93 -25.51
N PRO A 117 7.64 -25.95 -24.62
CA PRO A 117 8.30 -24.69 -24.98
C PRO A 117 9.64 -24.90 -25.69
N TYR A 118 10.08 -23.95 -26.50
CA TYR A 118 11.45 -24.01 -27.02
C TYR A 118 12.43 -23.73 -25.87
N PRO A 119 13.65 -24.29 -25.89
CA PRO A 119 14.66 -24.03 -24.87
C PRO A 119 14.91 -22.54 -24.57
N ARG A 120 14.83 -21.67 -25.58
CA ARG A 120 14.97 -20.22 -25.41
C ARG A 120 13.82 -19.57 -24.63
N ASP A 121 12.64 -20.20 -24.60
CA ASP A 121 11.44 -19.66 -23.97
C ASP A 121 11.50 -19.81 -22.43
N PHE A 122 12.45 -20.61 -21.92
CA PHE A 122 12.81 -20.67 -20.50
C PHE A 122 13.77 -19.53 -20.08
N PHE A 123 14.06 -18.57 -20.96
CA PHE A 123 14.87 -17.41 -20.63
C PHE A 123 14.09 -16.12 -20.89
N ARG A 124 14.12 -15.19 -19.94
CA ARG A 124 13.41 -13.90 -20.04
C ARG A 124 14.32 -12.73 -19.73
N TYR A 125 14.32 -11.73 -20.60
CA TYR A 125 14.97 -10.45 -20.32
C TYR A 125 14.04 -9.60 -19.46
N VAL A 126 14.47 -9.31 -18.23
CA VAL A 126 13.73 -8.46 -17.29
C VAL A 126 14.51 -7.15 -17.11
N PRO A 127 13.94 -5.99 -17.51
CA PRO A 127 14.56 -4.70 -17.24
C PRO A 127 14.71 -4.44 -15.74
N ASP A 128 15.83 -3.85 -15.31
CA ASP A 128 16.03 -3.37 -13.93
C ASP A 128 15.05 -2.22 -13.58
N THR A 129 14.33 -1.69 -14.57
CA THR A 129 13.26 -0.70 -14.43
C THR A 129 11.89 -1.34 -14.26
N GLU A 130 11.74 -2.66 -14.39
CA GLU A 130 10.45 -3.32 -14.37
C GLU A 130 10.13 -3.87 -12.98
N TYR A 131 8.87 -3.73 -12.57
CA TYR A 131 8.37 -4.35 -11.34
C TYR A 131 8.02 -5.81 -11.62
N VAL A 132 8.70 -6.73 -10.94
CA VAL A 132 8.39 -8.16 -11.07
C VAL A 132 7.17 -8.50 -10.23
N GLN A 133 6.07 -8.79 -10.90
CA GLN A 133 4.86 -9.27 -10.24
C GLN A 133 4.97 -10.77 -9.95
N ARG A 134 4.55 -11.17 -8.75
CA ARG A 134 4.32 -12.58 -8.43
C ARG A 134 3.15 -13.09 -9.30
N PRO A 135 3.28 -14.24 -9.98
CA PRO A 135 2.18 -14.86 -10.73
C PRO A 135 0.95 -15.12 -9.84
N VAL A 136 -0.26 -15.07 -10.43
CA VAL A 136 -1.51 -15.35 -9.70
C VAL A 136 -1.66 -16.85 -9.52
N LEU A 137 -1.87 -17.30 -8.29
CA LEU A 137 -2.08 -18.73 -8.03
C LEU A 137 -3.40 -19.19 -8.66
N ALA A 138 -3.33 -20.20 -9.53
CA ALA A 138 -4.48 -20.79 -10.21
C ALA A 138 -4.61 -22.31 -10.02
N VAL A 139 -3.58 -22.98 -9.48
CA VAL A 139 -3.64 -24.41 -9.12
C VAL A 139 -4.49 -24.67 -7.88
N GLU A 140 -5.03 -25.89 -7.78
CA GLU A 140 -5.70 -26.34 -6.56
C GLU A 140 -4.72 -26.42 -5.39
N HIS A 141 -5.08 -25.79 -4.26
CA HIS A 141 -4.19 -25.69 -3.12
C HIS A 141 -4.76 -26.33 -1.85
N LYS A 142 -3.96 -27.09 -1.10
CA LYS A 142 -4.41 -27.80 0.12
C LYS A 142 -5.01 -26.88 1.20
N ALA A 143 -4.55 -25.63 1.27
CA ALA A 143 -5.08 -24.64 2.20
C ALA A 143 -6.55 -24.27 1.93
N GLU A 144 -7.08 -24.57 0.75
CA GLU A 144 -8.49 -24.38 0.39
C GLU A 144 -9.42 -25.12 1.37
N ALA A 145 -9.15 -26.40 1.63
CA ALA A 145 -9.98 -27.25 2.49
C ALA A 145 -9.99 -26.78 3.96
N ALA A 146 -8.84 -26.32 4.45
CA ALA A 146 -8.68 -25.81 5.81
C ALA A 146 -9.10 -24.33 5.97
N SER A 147 -9.44 -23.65 4.87
CA SER A 147 -9.70 -22.21 4.89
C SER A 147 -10.93 -21.86 5.72
N PRO A 148 -10.90 -20.74 6.48
CA PRO A 148 -12.12 -20.14 7.01
C PRO A 148 -13.02 -19.56 5.91
N LEU A 149 -12.49 -19.26 4.72
CA LEU A 149 -13.24 -18.75 3.57
C LEU A 149 -13.86 -19.93 2.80
N LYS A 150 -15.09 -20.31 3.16
CA LYS A 150 -15.76 -21.50 2.60
C LYS A 150 -16.11 -21.40 1.10
N PHE A 151 -15.95 -20.23 0.49
CA PHE A 151 -16.23 -20.01 -0.93
C PHE A 151 -15.02 -20.20 -1.87
N LEU A 152 -13.81 -20.47 -1.36
CA LEU A 152 -12.61 -20.51 -2.22
C LEU A 152 -12.68 -21.58 -3.32
N ALA A 153 -13.17 -22.78 -2.99
CA ALA A 153 -13.38 -23.84 -3.97
C ALA A 153 -14.32 -23.40 -5.10
N GLU A 154 -15.42 -22.72 -4.73
CA GLU A 154 -16.38 -22.18 -5.68
C GLU A 154 -15.73 -21.08 -6.55
N ALA A 155 -14.94 -20.18 -5.95
CA ALA A 155 -14.25 -19.11 -6.66
C ALA A 155 -13.28 -19.65 -7.73
N ARG A 156 -12.56 -20.74 -7.45
CA ARG A 156 -11.65 -21.39 -8.41
C ARG A 156 -12.39 -22.05 -9.57
N LEU A 157 -13.47 -22.77 -9.28
CA LEU A 157 -14.18 -23.59 -10.26
C LEU A 157 -15.20 -22.79 -11.09
N LYS A 158 -15.60 -21.61 -10.62
CA LYS A 158 -16.61 -20.79 -11.27
C LYS A 158 -16.12 -20.32 -12.64
N LYS A 159 -16.84 -20.72 -13.68
CA LYS A 159 -16.60 -20.25 -15.04
C LYS A 159 -17.00 -18.77 -15.16
N ALA A 160 -16.09 -17.98 -15.69
CA ALA A 160 -16.30 -16.57 -16.04
C ALA A 160 -15.45 -16.26 -17.29
N PHE A 161 -15.52 -15.03 -17.77
CA PHE A 161 -14.73 -14.56 -18.90
C PHE A 161 -14.24 -13.13 -18.68
N GLY A 162 -13.12 -12.79 -19.31
CA GLY A 162 -12.54 -11.45 -19.25
C GLY A 162 -12.30 -10.98 -17.81
N TYR A 163 -12.70 -9.75 -17.50
CA TYR A 163 -12.44 -9.13 -16.21
C TYR A 163 -12.98 -9.92 -15.00
N SER A 164 -14.14 -10.57 -15.13
CA SER A 164 -14.71 -11.35 -14.02
C SER A 164 -13.90 -12.62 -13.73
N GLU A 165 -13.29 -13.22 -14.75
CA GLU A 165 -12.41 -14.37 -14.59
C GLU A 165 -11.12 -13.99 -13.88
N GLU A 166 -10.50 -12.86 -14.28
CA GLU A 166 -9.33 -12.30 -13.61
C GLU A 166 -9.61 -12.03 -12.12
N LEU A 167 -10.76 -11.41 -11.80
CA LEU A 167 -11.16 -11.17 -10.42
C LEU A 167 -11.32 -12.45 -9.62
N LEU A 168 -11.95 -13.49 -10.18
CA LEU A 168 -12.12 -14.76 -9.47
C LEU A 168 -10.78 -15.44 -9.18
N ARG A 169 -9.83 -15.41 -10.14
CA ARG A 169 -8.46 -15.91 -9.93
C ARG A 169 -7.72 -15.11 -8.87
N GLU A 170 -7.81 -13.78 -8.89
CA GLU A 170 -7.21 -12.92 -7.87
C GLU A 170 -7.83 -13.17 -6.48
N ILE A 171 -9.15 -13.32 -6.38
CA ILE A 171 -9.85 -13.69 -5.13
C ILE A 171 -9.38 -15.04 -4.63
N TYR A 172 -9.26 -16.04 -5.50
CA TYR A 172 -8.77 -17.35 -5.12
C TYR A 172 -7.33 -17.28 -4.60
N SER A 173 -6.42 -16.66 -5.36
CA SER A 173 -5.01 -16.52 -5.00
C SER A 173 -4.83 -15.77 -3.68
N GLU A 174 -5.49 -14.62 -3.50
CA GLU A 174 -5.42 -13.86 -2.25
C GLU A 174 -6.11 -14.61 -1.09
N GLY A 175 -7.14 -15.41 -1.39
CA GLY A 175 -7.82 -16.26 -0.42
C GLY A 175 -6.95 -17.39 0.12
N VAL A 176 -6.19 -18.04 -0.75
CA VAL A 176 -5.18 -19.04 -0.34
C VAL A 176 -4.08 -18.37 0.48
N ARG A 177 -3.59 -17.20 0.04
CA ARG A 177 -2.60 -16.41 0.80
C ARG A 177 -3.07 -16.08 2.20
N PHE A 178 -4.29 -15.56 2.34
CA PHE A 178 -4.93 -15.33 3.62
C PHE A 178 -5.01 -16.62 4.44
N SER A 179 -5.46 -17.73 3.84
CA SER A 179 -5.65 -19.00 4.55
C SER A 179 -4.34 -19.52 5.15
N LEU A 180 -3.24 -19.42 4.40
CA LEU A 180 -1.90 -19.77 4.88
C LEU A 180 -1.41 -18.85 6.01
N ALA A 181 -1.59 -17.54 5.87
CA ALA A 181 -1.23 -16.57 6.90
C ALA A 181 -2.08 -16.74 8.17
N TYR A 182 -3.38 -16.92 8.01
CA TYR A 182 -4.32 -17.14 9.10
C TYR A 182 -4.04 -18.44 9.85
N ALA A 183 -3.77 -19.55 9.15
CA ALA A 183 -3.45 -20.82 9.80
C ALA A 183 -2.20 -20.71 10.71
N ARG A 184 -1.18 -19.95 10.30
CA ARG A 184 0.00 -19.66 11.13
C ARG A 184 -0.34 -18.81 12.36
N ARG A 185 -1.29 -17.89 12.22
CA ARG A 185 -1.61 -16.89 13.25
C ARG A 185 -2.71 -17.33 14.22
N ALA A 186 -3.69 -18.11 13.76
CA ALA A 186 -4.89 -18.48 14.50
C ALA A 186 -4.61 -19.02 15.92
N PRO A 187 -3.58 -19.86 16.17
CA PRO A 187 -3.27 -20.34 17.52
C PRO A 187 -2.85 -19.24 18.50
N GLY A 188 -2.35 -18.10 18.01
CA GLY A 188 -1.81 -17.00 18.82
C GLY A 188 -2.67 -15.74 18.85
N LEU A 189 -3.88 -15.76 18.25
CA LEU A 189 -4.79 -14.62 18.27
C LEU A 189 -5.35 -14.40 19.68
N LEU A 190 -5.32 -13.15 20.15
CA LEU A 190 -6.05 -12.73 21.34
C LEU A 190 -7.56 -12.82 21.09
N PRO A 191 -8.41 -12.97 22.13
CA PRO A 191 -9.87 -13.07 21.98
C PRO A 191 -10.45 -11.95 21.10
N LYS A 192 -9.96 -10.72 21.26
CA LYS A 192 -10.45 -9.59 20.48
C LYS A 192 -10.02 -9.60 19.02
N GLU A 193 -8.80 -10.04 18.73
CA GLU A 193 -8.33 -10.19 17.36
C GLU A 193 -9.13 -11.28 16.64
N LYS A 194 -9.52 -12.33 17.37
CA LYS A 194 -10.41 -13.37 16.86
C LYS A 194 -11.77 -12.80 16.49
N GLU A 195 -12.41 -12.02 17.38
CA GLU A 195 -13.68 -11.34 17.07
C GLU A 195 -13.57 -10.46 15.81
N TYR A 196 -12.52 -9.65 15.70
CA TYR A 196 -12.33 -8.78 14.53
C TYR A 196 -12.07 -9.56 13.24
N SER A 197 -11.28 -10.63 13.33
CA SER A 197 -11.05 -11.56 12.22
C SER A 197 -12.36 -12.21 11.77
N ASP A 198 -13.17 -12.71 12.70
CA ASP A 198 -14.44 -13.38 12.42
C ASP A 198 -15.43 -12.42 11.75
N LEU A 199 -15.49 -11.16 12.18
CA LEU A 199 -16.30 -10.11 11.54
C LEU A 199 -15.87 -9.85 10.09
N LYS A 200 -14.56 -9.74 9.83
CA LYS A 200 -14.03 -9.52 8.47
C LYS A 200 -14.24 -10.73 7.56
N ILE A 201 -14.05 -11.95 8.08
CA ILE A 201 -14.33 -13.20 7.37
C ILE A 201 -15.83 -13.27 7.01
N GLY A 202 -16.71 -12.93 7.96
CA GLY A 202 -18.15 -12.87 7.75
C GLY A 202 -18.54 -11.86 6.67
N ARG A 203 -17.91 -10.68 6.67
CA ARG A 203 -18.10 -9.65 5.63
C ARG A 203 -17.66 -10.14 4.25
N CYS A 204 -16.51 -10.81 4.13
CA CYS A 204 -16.08 -11.44 2.87
C CYS A 204 -17.11 -12.46 2.37
N ALA A 205 -17.62 -13.33 3.25
CA ALA A 205 -18.66 -14.28 2.88
C ALA A 205 -19.96 -13.60 2.41
N ALA A 206 -20.34 -12.46 3.02
CA ALA A 206 -21.51 -11.69 2.58
C ALA A 206 -21.30 -11.06 1.19
N LEU A 207 -20.11 -10.48 0.93
CA LEU A 207 -19.76 -9.92 -0.38
C LEU A 207 -19.73 -10.98 -1.49
N TRP A 208 -19.23 -12.19 -1.18
CA TRP A 208 -19.29 -13.34 -2.09
C TRP A 208 -20.73 -13.66 -2.50
N ARG A 209 -21.63 -13.84 -1.52
CA ARG A 209 -23.05 -14.16 -1.78
C ARG A 209 -23.76 -13.06 -2.57
N ALA A 210 -23.37 -11.80 -2.36
CA ALA A 210 -23.91 -10.66 -3.09
C ALA A 210 -23.31 -10.48 -4.49
N GLY A 211 -22.33 -11.29 -4.91
CA GLY A 211 -21.65 -11.15 -6.20
C GLY A 211 -20.77 -9.90 -6.32
N ARG A 212 -20.39 -9.29 -5.20
CA ARG A 212 -19.57 -8.06 -5.15
C ARG A 212 -18.08 -8.38 -5.15
N TYR A 213 -17.59 -8.89 -6.29
CA TYR A 213 -16.25 -9.47 -6.40
C TYR A 213 -15.11 -8.47 -6.24
N HIS A 214 -15.25 -7.25 -6.75
CA HIS A 214 -14.21 -6.24 -6.60
C HIS A 214 -14.06 -5.85 -5.12
N GLU A 215 -15.16 -5.56 -4.43
CA GLU A 215 -15.15 -5.24 -3.00
C GLU A 215 -14.67 -6.43 -2.15
N LEU A 216 -15.06 -7.64 -2.52
CA LEU A 216 -14.56 -8.85 -1.88
C LEU A 216 -13.04 -8.95 -1.96
N LEU A 217 -12.46 -8.71 -3.14
CA LEU A 217 -11.01 -8.74 -3.31
C LEU A 217 -10.31 -7.72 -2.41
N LEU A 218 -10.85 -6.50 -2.31
CA LEU A 218 -10.27 -5.45 -1.48
C LEU A 218 -10.33 -5.78 0.02
N ASP A 219 -11.48 -6.28 0.50
CA ASP A 219 -11.62 -6.70 1.90
C ASP A 219 -10.71 -7.89 2.22
N LEU A 220 -10.56 -8.81 1.27
CA LEU A 220 -9.68 -9.97 1.39
C LEU A 220 -8.20 -9.57 1.41
N MET A 221 -7.80 -8.58 0.60
CA MET A 221 -6.46 -8.00 0.67
C MET A 221 -6.19 -7.37 2.02
N ALA A 222 -7.13 -6.58 2.56
CA ALA A 222 -6.98 -5.97 3.88
C ALA A 222 -6.87 -7.04 4.99
N LEU A 223 -7.65 -8.11 4.90
CA LEU A 223 -7.61 -9.24 5.81
C LEU A 223 -6.29 -10.02 5.73
N THR A 224 -5.74 -10.16 4.52
CA THR A 224 -4.42 -10.77 4.27
C THR A 224 -3.30 -9.93 4.85
N GLU A 225 -3.33 -8.60 4.63
CA GLU A 225 -2.34 -7.68 5.21
C GLU A 225 -2.33 -7.76 6.73
N ASP A 226 -3.52 -7.77 7.36
CA ASP A 226 -3.63 -7.95 8.80
C ASP A 226 -2.97 -9.27 9.21
N ALA A 227 -3.33 -10.39 8.57
CA ALA A 227 -2.85 -11.73 8.92
C ALA A 227 -1.33 -11.91 8.78
N GLU A 228 -0.71 -11.29 7.78
CA GLU A 228 0.72 -11.45 7.50
C GLU A 228 1.62 -10.51 8.31
N THR A 229 1.13 -9.32 8.66
CA THR A 229 2.02 -8.25 9.14
C THR A 229 1.76 -7.80 10.56
N LEU A 230 0.56 -8.03 11.10
CA LEU A 230 0.24 -7.61 12.45
C LEU A 230 0.52 -8.76 13.42
N THR A 231 1.56 -8.63 14.25
CA THR A 231 1.76 -9.53 15.42
C THR A 231 1.64 -8.74 16.70
N VAL A 232 0.62 -9.05 17.49
CA VAL A 232 0.34 -8.36 18.76
C VAL A 232 0.88 -9.19 19.91
N LYS A 233 2.21 -9.19 20.08
CA LYS A 233 2.82 -9.54 21.37
C LYS A 233 3.46 -8.29 21.95
N GLY A 234 3.01 -7.87 23.13
CA GLY A 234 3.57 -6.72 23.85
C GLY A 234 3.26 -5.33 23.28
N GLN A 235 2.27 -5.19 22.39
CA GLN A 235 1.84 -3.85 21.96
C GLN A 235 1.11 -3.14 23.12
N PRO A 236 1.29 -1.82 23.30
CA PRO A 236 0.52 -1.06 24.27
C PRO A 236 -0.97 -1.24 24.02
N GLU A 237 -1.75 -1.47 25.07
CA GLU A 237 -3.21 -1.66 24.99
C GLU A 237 -3.88 -0.51 24.22
N PHE A 238 -3.37 0.71 24.41
CA PHE A 238 -3.76 1.92 23.70
C PHE A 238 -3.84 1.75 22.18
N VAL A 239 -2.90 1.00 21.58
CA VAL A 239 -2.86 0.79 20.13
C VAL A 239 -4.07 -0.02 19.69
N ALA A 240 -4.41 -1.09 20.40
CA ALA A 240 -5.62 -1.86 20.10
C ALA A 240 -6.90 -1.08 20.40
N GLN A 241 -6.90 -0.27 21.47
CA GLN A 241 -8.01 0.62 21.84
C GLN A 241 -8.36 1.62 20.73
N SER A 242 -7.38 2.07 19.93
CA SER A 242 -7.62 2.99 18.81
C SER A 242 -8.65 2.47 17.79
N LEU A 243 -8.79 1.15 17.65
CA LEU A 243 -9.80 0.54 16.78
C LEU A 243 -11.23 0.74 17.31
N TYR A 244 -11.41 0.70 18.63
CA TYR A 244 -12.72 0.92 19.26
C TYR A 244 -13.18 2.34 19.08
N LEU A 245 -12.30 3.32 19.38
CA LEU A 245 -12.62 4.72 19.17
C LEU A 245 -12.96 4.98 17.70
N ARG A 246 -12.19 4.42 16.76
CA ARG A 246 -12.49 4.55 15.32
C ARG A 246 -13.88 4.01 14.98
N ASP A 247 -14.24 2.84 15.52
CA ASP A 247 -15.53 2.22 15.24
C ASP A 247 -16.70 2.99 15.88
N HIS A 248 -16.52 3.57 17.07
CA HIS A 248 -17.50 4.49 17.66
C HIS A 248 -17.64 5.79 16.88
N LEU A 249 -16.54 6.37 16.37
CA LEU A 249 -16.58 7.54 15.49
C LEU A 249 -17.33 7.26 14.18
N ARG A 250 -17.18 6.05 13.63
CA ARG A 250 -17.96 5.60 12.48
C ARG A 250 -19.45 5.51 12.82
N ALA A 251 -19.79 4.87 13.94
CA ALA A 251 -21.18 4.77 14.40
C ALA A 251 -21.80 6.15 14.67
N LEU A 252 -21.01 7.12 15.16
CA LEU A 252 -21.45 8.49 15.36
C LEU A 252 -21.89 9.16 14.06
N LEU A 253 -21.14 8.99 12.96
CA LEU A 253 -21.52 9.53 11.64
C LEU A 253 -22.86 8.97 11.13
N GLU A 254 -23.22 7.75 11.54
CA GLU A 254 -24.47 7.09 11.16
C GLU A 254 -25.64 7.38 12.13
N SER A 255 -25.34 8.00 13.27
CA SER A 255 -26.26 8.19 14.40
C SER A 255 -27.35 9.24 14.13
N GLY A 256 -28.42 9.20 14.94
CA GLY A 256 -29.45 10.24 14.97
C GLY A 256 -28.91 11.62 15.36
N LEU A 257 -27.98 11.67 16.34
CA LEU A 257 -27.34 12.91 16.78
C LEU A 257 -26.65 13.64 15.62
N TYR A 258 -25.88 12.90 14.81
CA TYR A 258 -25.17 13.52 13.69
C TYR A 258 -26.12 13.98 12.58
N LYS A 259 -27.20 13.22 12.32
CA LYS A 259 -28.27 13.65 11.39
C LYS A 259 -28.95 14.93 11.84
N ASP A 260 -29.20 15.10 13.14
CA ASP A 260 -29.76 16.32 13.70
C ASP A 260 -28.78 17.50 13.62
N TYR A 261 -27.50 17.26 13.88
CA TYR A 261 -26.45 18.27 13.71
C TYR A 261 -26.33 18.73 12.26
N ALA A 262 -26.27 17.80 11.30
CA ALA A 262 -26.19 18.11 9.87
C ALA A 262 -27.42 18.89 9.36
N ALA A 263 -28.58 18.69 9.99
CA ALA A 263 -29.80 19.43 9.69
C ALA A 263 -29.96 20.74 10.49
N GLY A 264 -28.95 21.14 11.29
CA GLY A 264 -28.98 22.36 12.11
C GLY A 264 -29.88 22.28 13.35
N ARG A 265 -30.36 21.09 13.73
CA ARG A 265 -31.19 20.85 14.93
C ARG A 265 -30.37 20.58 16.20
N ALA A 266 -29.09 20.25 16.05
CA ALA A 266 -28.15 20.05 17.15
C ALA A 266 -26.94 20.98 17.01
N ALA A 267 -26.34 21.36 18.13
CA ALA A 267 -25.16 22.22 18.16
C ALA A 267 -23.86 21.40 17.99
N PRO A 268 -22.78 21.97 17.42
CA PRO A 268 -21.49 21.27 17.30
C PRO A 268 -20.95 20.74 18.64
N GLY A 269 -21.18 21.48 19.73
CA GLY A 269 -20.76 21.07 21.07
C GLY A 269 -21.39 19.76 21.55
N GLN A 270 -22.57 19.40 21.05
CA GLN A 270 -23.19 18.11 21.37
C GLN A 270 -22.47 16.95 20.68
N VAL A 271 -22.00 17.16 19.45
CA VAL A 271 -21.19 16.17 18.73
C VAL A 271 -19.82 16.02 19.40
N PHE A 272 -19.18 17.12 19.81
CA PHE A 272 -17.92 17.06 20.55
C PHE A 272 -18.07 16.35 21.90
N ALA A 273 -19.13 16.60 22.66
CA ALA A 273 -19.36 15.91 23.93
C ALA A 273 -19.49 14.38 23.77
N GLU A 274 -20.13 13.91 22.70
CA GLU A 274 -20.22 12.47 22.43
C GLU A 274 -18.85 11.88 22.03
N ILE A 275 -18.02 12.62 21.29
CA ILE A 275 -16.64 12.20 20.97
C ILE A 275 -15.76 12.18 22.22
N GLU A 276 -15.88 13.17 23.11
CA GLU A 276 -15.15 13.22 24.40
C GLU A 276 -15.53 12.05 25.31
N LYS A 277 -16.79 11.64 25.30
CA LYS A 277 -17.25 10.42 25.98
C LYS A 277 -16.57 9.17 25.43
N TYR A 278 -16.49 9.00 24.10
CA TYR A 278 -15.76 7.87 23.51
C TYR A 278 -14.26 7.93 23.79
N LEU A 279 -13.63 9.11 23.77
CA LEU A 279 -12.23 9.30 24.16
C LEU A 279 -11.97 8.85 25.61
N ALA A 280 -12.86 9.20 26.53
CA ALA A 280 -12.75 8.80 27.93
C ALA A 280 -13.01 7.29 28.12
N GLN A 281 -14.00 6.74 27.42
CA GLN A 281 -14.38 5.33 27.51
C GLN A 281 -13.34 4.39 26.89
N ASP A 282 -12.91 4.69 25.66
CA ASP A 282 -12.11 3.77 24.86
C ASP A 282 -10.60 3.96 25.07
N MET A 283 -10.16 5.21 25.26
CA MET A 283 -8.74 5.57 25.30
C MET A 283 -8.28 6.10 26.66
N ASN A 284 -9.18 6.25 27.63
CA ASN A 284 -8.94 6.93 28.92
C ASN A 284 -8.38 8.36 28.76
N ILE A 285 -8.77 9.06 27.68
CA ILE A 285 -8.36 10.44 27.42
C ILE A 285 -9.47 11.40 27.85
N LYS A 286 -9.16 12.28 28.80
CA LYS A 286 -9.99 13.46 29.10
C LYS A 286 -9.57 14.60 28.17
N ALA A 287 -10.46 15.00 27.29
CA ALA A 287 -10.26 16.13 26.39
C ALA A 287 -11.43 17.12 26.53
N ASP A 288 -11.13 18.40 26.37
CA ASP A 288 -12.11 19.44 26.07
C ASP A 288 -11.82 19.88 24.64
N LEU A 289 -12.49 19.24 23.68
CA LEU A 289 -12.32 19.53 22.25
C LEU A 289 -12.78 20.94 21.92
N ALA A 290 -13.76 21.48 22.66
CA ALA A 290 -14.23 22.83 22.45
C ALA A 290 -13.15 23.87 22.77
N SER A 291 -12.29 23.62 23.78
CA SER A 291 -11.23 24.54 24.21
C SER A 291 -9.79 24.09 23.97
N ILE A 292 -9.56 22.91 23.35
CA ILE A 292 -8.21 22.35 23.14
C ILE A 292 -7.27 23.38 22.47
N ALA A 293 -6.08 23.52 23.04
CA ALA A 293 -5.03 24.39 22.53
C ALA A 293 -4.49 23.87 21.18
N PRO A 294 -3.96 24.74 20.30
CA PRO A 294 -3.32 24.30 19.07
C PRO A 294 -2.13 23.35 19.35
N PRO A 295 -1.79 22.46 18.40
CA PRO A 295 -0.85 21.35 18.64
C PRO A 295 0.61 21.76 18.86
N ARG A 296 1.02 22.99 18.51
CA ARG A 296 2.40 23.49 18.68
C ARG A 296 2.44 24.97 19.02
N ASP A 297 3.38 25.32 19.89
CA ASP A 297 3.92 26.66 20.00
C ASP A 297 5.27 26.75 19.27
N TYR A 298 5.34 27.54 18.20
CA TYR A 298 6.56 27.70 17.40
C TYR A 298 7.65 28.53 18.09
N LEU A 299 7.38 29.01 19.31
CA LEU A 299 8.36 29.67 20.17
C LEU A 299 9.13 28.67 21.04
N GLU A 300 8.68 27.41 21.13
CA GLU A 300 9.35 26.38 21.93
C GLU A 300 10.45 25.64 21.16
N LEU A 301 11.68 25.67 21.68
CA LEU A 301 12.85 25.01 21.08
C LEU A 301 12.65 23.49 20.89
N LYS A 302 11.92 22.83 21.80
CA LYS A 302 11.62 21.38 21.71
C LYS A 302 10.93 21.01 20.39
N ASN A 303 10.06 21.89 19.88
CA ASN A 303 9.36 21.67 18.61
C ASN A 303 10.30 21.73 17.40
N TYR A 304 11.42 22.46 17.48
CA TYR A 304 12.46 22.47 16.45
C TYR A 304 13.31 21.20 16.48
N VAL A 305 13.64 20.69 17.68
CA VAL A 305 14.42 19.45 17.82
C VAL A 305 13.67 18.25 17.27
N ASP A 306 12.38 18.10 17.61
CA ASP A 306 11.51 17.06 17.06
C ASP A 306 11.42 17.16 15.53
N ARG A 307 11.34 18.39 15.00
CA ARG A 307 11.33 18.65 13.56
C ARG A 307 12.63 18.21 12.89
N VAL A 308 13.80 18.54 13.44
CA VAL A 308 15.10 18.15 12.88
C VAL A 308 15.23 16.63 12.81
N ARG A 309 14.84 15.94 13.88
CA ARG A 309 14.82 14.46 13.91
C ARG A 309 13.91 13.89 12.83
N TRP A 310 12.73 14.48 12.62
CA TRP A 310 11.83 14.06 11.55
C TRP A 310 12.41 14.31 10.15
N GLN A 311 13.04 15.46 9.92
CA GLN A 311 13.65 15.81 8.64
C GLN A 311 14.79 14.86 8.25
N TYR A 312 15.55 14.35 9.23
CA TYR A 312 16.58 13.35 8.99
C TYR A 312 16.01 12.13 8.25
N HIS A 313 14.91 11.54 8.74
CA HIS A 313 14.30 10.35 8.14
C HIS A 313 13.70 10.61 6.74
N LYS A 314 13.24 11.83 6.46
CA LYS A 314 12.83 12.21 5.09
C LYS A 314 14.03 12.26 4.15
N SER A 315 15.11 12.91 4.59
CA SER A 315 16.33 13.13 3.80
C SER A 315 17.19 11.88 3.60
N ALA A 316 16.99 10.84 4.42
CA ALA A 316 17.71 9.57 4.34
C ALA A 316 17.29 8.68 3.14
N SER A 317 16.33 9.12 2.32
CA SER A 317 15.84 8.35 1.18
C SER A 317 16.64 8.56 -0.09
N THR A 318 17.03 7.46 -0.73
CA THR A 318 17.83 7.47 -1.95
C THR A 318 16.95 7.51 -3.20
N ARG A 319 17.52 7.88 -4.35
CA ARG A 319 16.85 7.77 -5.65
C ARG A 319 16.40 6.34 -5.97
N GLY A 320 17.16 5.34 -5.50
CA GLY A 320 16.81 3.92 -5.65
C GLY A 320 15.53 3.56 -4.88
N ASP A 321 15.40 4.07 -3.65
CA ASP A 321 14.22 3.84 -2.81
C ASP A 321 12.95 4.39 -3.45
N PHE A 322 13.00 5.65 -3.93
CA PHE A 322 11.88 6.27 -4.64
C PHE A 322 11.50 5.51 -5.90
N ARG A 323 12.49 5.06 -6.68
CA ARG A 323 12.22 4.27 -7.88
C ARG A 323 11.53 2.95 -7.53
N ARG A 324 11.98 2.22 -6.52
CA ARG A 324 11.32 0.97 -6.08
C ARG A 324 9.88 1.21 -5.62
N LEU A 325 9.63 2.27 -4.86
CA LEU A 325 8.29 2.63 -4.40
C LEU A 325 7.39 3.06 -5.57
N LEU A 326 7.92 3.83 -6.51
CA LEU A 326 7.19 4.26 -7.71
C LEU A 326 6.81 3.06 -8.59
N LEU A 327 7.75 2.13 -8.82
CA LEU A 327 7.49 0.92 -9.58
C LEU A 327 6.39 0.07 -8.92
N PHE A 328 6.42 -0.08 -7.61
CA PHE A 328 5.31 -0.70 -6.88
C PHE A 328 3.99 0.03 -7.13
N ALA A 329 3.94 1.34 -6.95
CA ALA A 329 2.72 2.12 -7.10
C ALA A 329 2.17 2.13 -8.55
N GLN A 330 3.02 1.91 -9.55
CA GLN A 330 2.64 1.90 -10.96
C GLN A 330 2.25 0.54 -11.50
N TYR A 331 2.77 -0.54 -10.91
CA TYR A 331 2.68 -1.87 -11.50
C TYR A 331 2.13 -2.92 -10.54
N ASP A 332 2.14 -2.75 -9.22
CA ASP A 332 1.60 -3.76 -8.33
C ASP A 332 0.08 -3.86 -8.45
N ARG A 333 -0.41 -5.04 -8.86
CA ARG A 333 -1.84 -5.28 -9.10
C ARG A 333 -2.69 -4.97 -7.87
N ARG A 334 -2.24 -5.39 -6.69
CA ARG A 334 -2.96 -5.18 -5.43
C ARG A 334 -3.08 -3.69 -5.15
N TYR A 335 -1.98 -2.95 -5.22
CA TYR A 335 -2.01 -1.50 -5.03
C TYR A 335 -2.93 -0.80 -6.05
N LEU A 336 -2.83 -1.14 -7.33
CA LEU A 336 -3.66 -0.52 -8.37
C LEU A 336 -5.16 -0.82 -8.17
N ARG A 337 -5.53 -2.05 -7.79
CA ARG A 337 -6.92 -2.40 -7.44
C ARG A 337 -7.44 -1.57 -6.28
N ALA A 338 -6.63 -1.41 -5.22
CA ALA A 338 -6.99 -0.62 -4.05
C ALA A 338 -7.11 0.88 -4.37
N ALA A 339 -6.18 1.42 -5.17
CA ALA A 339 -6.19 2.82 -5.57
C ALA A 339 -7.30 3.16 -6.57
N ALA A 340 -7.74 2.19 -7.38
CA ALA A 340 -8.82 2.36 -8.37
C ALA A 340 -10.22 2.51 -7.75
N ARG A 341 -10.42 2.17 -6.47
CA ARG A 341 -11.73 2.37 -5.81
C ARG A 341 -12.03 3.86 -5.68
N THR A 342 -12.89 4.37 -6.56
CA THR A 342 -13.30 5.78 -6.58
C THR A 342 -14.65 5.93 -5.87
N THR A 343 -14.69 6.70 -4.80
CA THR A 343 -15.94 7.31 -4.30
C THR A 343 -15.76 8.82 -4.24
N ARG A 344 -16.86 9.57 -4.19
CA ARG A 344 -16.75 10.99 -3.82
C ARG A 344 -16.25 11.08 -2.38
N ARG A 345 -15.41 12.08 -2.09
CA ARG A 345 -14.72 12.23 -0.80
C ARG A 345 -15.67 12.04 0.40
N LEU A 346 -16.79 12.76 0.45
CA LEU A 346 -17.74 12.72 1.57
C LEU A 346 -18.65 11.46 1.58
N GLU A 347 -18.69 10.69 0.49
CA GLU A 347 -19.48 9.45 0.39
C GLU A 347 -18.69 8.23 0.92
N ASP A 348 -17.37 8.36 1.13
CA ASP A 348 -16.55 7.40 1.90
C ASP A 348 -16.36 7.87 3.34
N ALA A 349 -17.49 8.09 4.01
CA ALA A 349 -17.55 8.46 5.42
C ALA A 349 -16.73 7.50 6.32
N PRO A 350 -16.70 6.17 6.12
CA PRO A 350 -15.93 5.26 6.97
C PRO A 350 -14.44 5.12 6.61
N LEU A 351 -13.95 5.86 5.59
CA LEU A 351 -12.58 5.78 5.06
C LEU A 351 -12.15 4.41 4.54
N GLU A 352 -13.07 3.65 3.98
CA GLU A 352 -12.76 2.31 3.48
C GLU A 352 -11.82 2.34 2.26
N ASN A 353 -11.80 3.44 1.51
CA ASN A 353 -11.07 3.53 0.23
C ASN A 353 -9.67 4.12 0.37
N HIS A 354 -9.37 4.70 1.54
CA HIS A 354 -8.11 5.37 1.80
C HIS A 354 -7.09 4.46 2.52
N ASN A 355 -7.57 3.61 3.42
CA ASN A 355 -6.70 2.85 4.32
C ASN A 355 -5.87 1.79 3.61
N LEU A 356 -6.49 0.95 2.78
CA LEU A 356 -5.79 -0.18 2.14
C LEU A 356 -4.62 0.26 1.23
N PRO A 357 -4.77 1.28 0.36
CA PRO A 357 -3.62 1.81 -0.39
C PRO A 357 -2.47 2.28 0.51
N MET A 358 -2.77 2.96 1.63
CA MET A 358 -1.75 3.45 2.55
C MET A 358 -1.04 2.31 3.29
N VAL A 359 -1.77 1.28 3.72
CA VAL A 359 -1.19 0.06 4.32
C VAL A 359 -0.23 -0.62 3.35
N LEU A 360 -0.65 -0.79 2.08
CA LEU A 360 0.18 -1.42 1.04
C LEU A 360 1.44 -0.60 0.73
N LEU A 361 1.32 0.73 0.62
CA LEU A 361 2.47 1.61 0.44
C LEU A 361 3.44 1.55 1.62
N PHE A 362 2.92 1.57 2.84
CA PHE A 362 3.74 1.52 4.04
C PHE A 362 4.46 0.19 4.18
N ARG A 363 3.79 -0.92 3.88
CA ARG A 363 4.44 -2.24 3.80
C ARG A 363 5.57 -2.25 2.77
N GLN A 364 5.34 -1.69 1.60
CA GLN A 364 6.38 -1.61 0.58
C GLN A 364 7.54 -0.72 1.02
N ALA A 365 7.25 0.43 1.63
CA ALA A 365 8.28 1.32 2.16
C ALA A 365 9.11 0.64 3.26
N LEU A 366 8.49 -0.14 4.14
CA LEU A 366 9.18 -0.97 5.13
C LEU A 366 10.12 -1.98 4.48
N ALA A 367 9.66 -2.71 3.46
CA ALA A 367 10.50 -3.66 2.73
C ALA A 367 11.70 -2.96 2.05
N ILE A 368 11.50 -1.76 1.49
CA ILE A 368 12.58 -0.96 0.91
C ILE A 368 13.60 -0.52 1.97
N LYS A 369 13.12 -0.15 3.16
CA LYS A 369 13.94 0.36 4.27
C LYS A 369 14.43 -0.71 5.25
N GLY A 370 14.34 -1.99 4.88
CA GLY A 370 14.83 -3.09 5.72
C GLY A 370 14.13 -3.18 7.09
N GLY A 371 12.84 -2.80 7.15
CA GLY A 371 12.05 -2.86 8.37
C GLY A 371 12.13 -1.63 9.27
N ASP A 372 12.95 -0.62 8.97
CA ASP A 372 12.97 0.62 9.73
C ASP A 372 11.70 1.44 9.49
N LYS A 373 10.81 1.45 10.50
CA LYS A 373 9.54 2.16 10.47
C LYS A 373 9.70 3.68 10.31
N LEU A 374 10.66 4.30 11.00
CA LEU A 374 10.85 5.76 10.92
C LEU A 374 11.30 6.15 9.51
N SER A 375 12.25 5.42 8.95
CA SER A 375 12.72 5.64 7.58
C SER A 375 11.66 5.30 6.53
N ALA A 376 10.81 4.30 6.77
CA ALA A 376 9.69 3.96 5.89
C ALA A 376 8.62 5.06 5.86
N VAL A 377 8.22 5.58 7.02
CA VAL A 377 7.31 6.73 7.08
C VAL A 377 7.97 7.96 6.44
N GLY A 378 9.26 8.20 6.66
CA GLY A 378 10.02 9.28 6.03
C GLY A 378 10.08 9.18 4.51
N LEU A 379 10.27 7.97 3.95
CA LEU A 379 10.21 7.70 2.51
C LEU A 379 8.84 8.02 1.94
N LEU A 380 7.75 7.57 2.61
CA LEU A 380 6.40 7.89 2.18
C LEU A 380 6.13 9.39 2.20
N ASP A 381 6.50 10.05 3.28
CA ASP A 381 6.26 11.49 3.46
C ASP A 381 6.99 12.32 2.38
N GLU A 382 8.21 11.94 2.00
CA GLU A 382 8.94 12.61 0.92
C GLU A 382 8.42 12.20 -0.47
N ALA A 383 8.01 10.94 -0.66
CA ALA A 383 7.41 10.49 -1.93
C ALA A 383 6.08 11.17 -2.20
N VAL A 384 5.34 11.50 -1.14
CA VAL A 384 4.14 12.34 -1.13
C VAL A 384 4.48 13.82 -1.38
N ARG A 385 5.73 14.24 -1.51
CA ARG A 385 6.06 15.65 -1.78
C ARG A 385 6.43 15.91 -3.23
N VAL A 386 7.16 15.01 -3.86
CA VAL A 386 7.78 15.19 -5.18
C VAL A 386 6.77 15.28 -6.35
N PRO A 387 5.70 14.46 -6.44
CA PRO A 387 4.71 14.53 -7.54
C PRO A 387 3.85 15.80 -7.58
N PHE A 388 3.90 16.64 -6.54
CA PHE A 388 2.87 17.64 -6.27
C PHE A 388 3.11 19.01 -6.88
N ALA A 389 4.37 19.37 -7.14
CA ALA A 389 4.69 20.65 -7.75
C ALA A 389 3.94 20.81 -9.09
N TRP A 390 3.84 19.72 -9.85
CA TRP A 390 3.03 19.61 -11.07
C TRP A 390 1.53 19.74 -10.79
N VAL A 391 1.00 19.02 -9.79
CA VAL A 391 -0.45 18.94 -9.54
C VAL A 391 -1.00 20.28 -9.04
N LYS A 392 -0.18 21.04 -8.29
CA LYS A 392 -0.50 22.41 -7.86
C LYS A 392 -0.71 23.38 -9.02
N LEU A 393 -0.22 23.06 -10.22
CA LEU A 393 -0.46 23.86 -11.43
C LEU A 393 -1.84 23.58 -12.05
N ILE A 394 -2.54 22.52 -11.61
CA ILE A 394 -3.88 22.19 -12.10
C ILE A 394 -4.92 22.95 -11.25
N PRO A 395 -5.79 23.78 -11.86
CA PRO A 395 -6.88 24.45 -11.15
C PRO A 395 -7.77 23.46 -10.39
N ARG A 396 -8.09 23.75 -9.12
CA ARG A 396 -8.87 22.84 -8.26
C ARG A 396 -10.23 22.44 -8.82
N ASN A 397 -10.88 23.34 -9.54
CA ASN A 397 -12.16 23.08 -10.21
C ASN A 397 -12.04 22.13 -11.42
N ARG A 398 -10.83 21.82 -11.89
CA ARG A 398 -10.55 20.85 -12.96
C ARG A 398 -10.12 19.48 -12.42
N LEU A 399 -9.93 19.36 -11.11
CA LEU A 399 -9.57 18.11 -10.46
C LEU A 399 -10.86 17.39 -10.01
N PRO A 400 -11.05 16.09 -10.33
CA PRO A 400 -12.23 15.35 -9.91
C PRO A 400 -12.24 15.18 -8.38
N ALA A 401 -13.35 15.51 -7.72
CA ALA A 401 -13.54 15.36 -6.27
C ALA A 401 -13.72 13.90 -5.86
N SER A 402 -12.73 13.06 -6.13
CA SER A 402 -12.74 11.61 -5.90
C SER A 402 -11.63 11.16 -4.96
N VAL A 403 -11.88 10.13 -4.16
CA VAL A 403 -10.89 9.50 -3.29
C VAL A 403 -9.74 8.88 -4.10
N ALA A 404 -10.00 8.46 -5.35
CA ALA A 404 -8.95 7.98 -6.23
C ALA A 404 -8.02 9.11 -6.70
N LEU A 405 -8.55 10.31 -6.95
CA LEU A 405 -7.69 11.48 -7.13
C LEU A 405 -6.85 11.69 -5.88
N GLU A 406 -7.42 11.57 -4.68
CA GLU A 406 -6.62 11.69 -3.47
C GLU A 406 -5.58 10.57 -3.36
N ASN A 407 -5.88 9.33 -3.77
CA ASN A 407 -5.00 8.16 -3.66
C ASN A 407 -3.88 8.18 -4.72
N PHE A 408 -4.17 8.65 -5.94
CA PHE A 408 -3.21 8.84 -7.05
C PHE A 408 -2.45 10.15 -6.94
N LEU A 409 -3.18 11.25 -6.74
CA LEU A 409 -2.67 12.54 -6.32
C LEU A 409 -2.86 12.59 -4.82
N LEU A 410 -1.93 11.95 -4.11
CA LEU A 410 -1.69 12.18 -2.70
C LEU A 410 -2.02 13.69 -2.42
N PRO A 411 -2.84 14.12 -1.45
CA PRO A 411 -3.25 15.52 -1.32
C PRO A 411 -2.47 16.24 -0.22
N GLY A 412 -2.28 17.56 -0.40
CA GLY A 412 -2.13 18.53 0.68
C GLY A 412 -0.72 19.03 1.00
N ASN A 413 -0.36 20.22 0.50
CA ASN A 413 0.40 21.17 1.32
C ASN A 413 -0.03 22.60 1.00
N LYS A 414 -0.81 23.22 1.90
CA LYS A 414 -0.75 24.69 2.08
C LYS A 414 0.64 24.94 2.68
N GLU A 415 1.35 25.86 2.07
CA GLU A 415 2.73 26.22 2.41
C GLU A 415 2.94 26.40 3.93
N ASP A 416 4.13 25.96 4.38
CA ASP A 416 4.76 26.16 5.70
C ASP A 416 4.52 25.22 6.90
N GLY A 417 3.81 24.10 6.75
CA GLY A 417 3.70 23.09 7.82
C GLY A 417 4.20 21.72 7.40
N SER A 418 4.89 21.01 8.29
CA SER A 418 5.12 19.56 8.21
C SER A 418 3.84 18.70 8.29
N ASP A 419 2.66 19.31 8.25
CA ASP A 419 1.44 18.80 8.89
C ASP A 419 0.26 18.63 7.91
N LYS A 420 0.51 18.36 6.62
CA LYS A 420 -0.55 18.17 5.61
C LYS A 420 -0.38 16.99 4.64
N SER A 421 0.74 16.26 4.67
CA SER A 421 0.75 14.92 4.08
C SER A 421 -0.17 14.03 4.91
N ARG A 422 -0.95 13.17 4.25
CA ARG A 422 -2.07 12.39 4.82
C ARG A 422 -1.86 12.00 6.29
N HIS A 423 -2.75 12.49 7.14
CA HIS A 423 -2.87 12.28 8.59
C HIS A 423 -2.48 10.86 9.08
N TRP A 424 -2.81 9.85 8.28
CA TRP A 424 -2.44 8.45 8.51
C TRP A 424 -0.94 8.20 8.75
N ASN A 425 -0.04 8.57 7.83
CA ASN A 425 1.38 8.20 7.97
C ASN A 425 2.11 9.12 8.96
N VAL A 426 1.73 10.40 9.02
CA VAL A 426 2.37 11.40 9.89
C VAL A 426 2.12 11.09 11.37
N PHE A 427 0.86 10.90 11.78
CA PHE A 427 0.55 10.59 13.17
C PHE A 427 0.88 9.14 13.55
N GLY A 428 0.90 8.23 12.57
CA GLY A 428 1.57 6.94 12.73
C GLY A 428 3.06 7.10 13.07
N GLY A 429 3.78 7.93 12.32
CA GLY A 429 5.21 8.21 12.54
C GLY A 429 5.50 8.93 13.86
N ILE A 430 4.66 9.90 14.25
CA ILE A 430 4.73 10.59 15.56
C ILE A 430 4.67 9.58 16.71
N SER A 431 3.85 8.55 16.58
CA SER A 431 3.72 7.49 17.58
C SER A 431 5.02 6.71 17.82
N LEU A 432 5.93 6.66 16.84
CA LEU A 432 7.18 5.92 16.93
C LEU A 432 8.27 6.62 17.75
N TYR A 433 8.23 7.95 17.86
CA TYR A 433 9.25 8.71 18.59
C TYR A 433 8.72 9.53 19.78
N LYS A 434 7.40 9.68 19.90
CA LYS A 434 6.71 10.14 21.13
C LYS A 434 5.99 8.95 21.76
N SER A 435 4.66 8.91 21.68
CA SER A 435 3.83 7.77 22.05
C SER A 435 2.53 7.79 21.22
N PRO A 436 1.83 6.65 21.10
CA PRO A 436 0.51 6.60 20.49
C PRO A 436 -0.49 7.61 21.11
N GLU A 437 -0.43 7.79 22.43
CA GLU A 437 -1.30 8.71 23.17
C GLU A 437 -0.98 10.18 22.86
N GLU A 438 0.30 10.55 22.91
CA GLU A 438 0.72 11.92 22.56
C GLU A 438 0.41 12.21 21.09
N SER A 439 0.56 11.22 20.21
CA SER A 439 0.18 11.34 18.80
C SER A 439 -1.31 11.63 18.61
N LEU A 440 -2.20 10.89 19.29
CA LEU A 440 -3.64 11.12 19.21
C LEU A 440 -4.04 12.49 19.76
N LYS A 441 -3.44 12.93 20.87
CA LYS A 441 -3.68 14.27 21.44
C LYS A 441 -3.28 15.38 20.46
N LEU A 442 -2.13 15.24 19.82
CA LEU A 442 -1.66 16.18 18.79
C LEU A 442 -2.58 16.17 17.56
N ALA A 443 -3.06 14.99 17.15
CA ALA A 443 -4.02 14.84 16.06
C ALA A 443 -5.32 15.58 16.37
N LEU A 444 -5.94 15.32 17.53
CA LEU A 444 -7.17 16.00 17.95
C LEU A 444 -7.01 17.52 17.99
N ALA A 445 -5.92 18.02 18.56
CA ALA A 445 -5.62 19.46 18.59
C ALA A 445 -5.49 20.06 17.18
N ARG A 446 -4.87 19.31 16.26
CA ARG A 446 -4.73 19.70 14.85
C ARG A 446 -6.08 19.74 14.14
N GLU A 447 -6.88 18.68 14.26
CA GLU A 447 -8.17 18.58 13.57
C GLU A 447 -9.18 19.61 14.12
N VAL A 448 -9.19 19.87 15.43
CA VAL A 448 -10.03 20.93 16.01
C VAL A 448 -9.64 22.30 15.46
N LYS A 449 -8.32 22.58 15.32
CA LYS A 449 -7.87 23.84 14.72
C LYS A 449 -8.42 24.01 13.31
N ASP A 450 -8.38 22.97 12.49
CA ASP A 450 -8.89 23.02 11.11
C ASP A 450 -10.42 23.17 11.07
N PHE A 451 -11.15 22.50 11.96
CA PHE A 451 -12.59 22.73 12.14
C PHE A 451 -12.92 24.18 12.50
N ARG A 452 -12.18 24.78 13.44
CA ARG A 452 -12.38 26.16 13.90
C ARG A 452 -12.12 27.22 12.81
N GLU A 453 -11.29 26.93 11.81
CA GLU A 453 -11.05 27.88 10.70
C GLU A 453 -12.33 28.14 9.90
N LYS A 454 -13.17 27.11 9.71
CA LYS A 454 -14.45 27.20 8.97
C LYS A 454 -15.47 26.19 9.49
N PRO A 455 -16.17 26.47 10.61
CA PRO A 455 -17.13 25.54 11.19
C PRO A 455 -18.33 25.31 10.26
N SER A 456 -18.57 24.06 9.89
CA SER A 456 -19.74 23.61 9.12
C SER A 456 -20.00 22.12 9.34
N PRO A 457 -21.18 21.58 8.95
CA PRO A 457 -21.42 20.14 8.96
C PRO A 457 -20.35 19.34 8.22
N GLU A 458 -19.94 19.82 7.05
CA GLU A 458 -18.87 19.22 6.25
C GLU A 458 -17.52 19.26 6.98
N ALA A 459 -17.20 20.38 7.65
CA ALA A 459 -15.97 20.48 8.43
C ALA A 459 -15.96 19.50 9.62
N MET A 460 -17.12 19.25 10.25
CA MET A 460 -17.24 18.22 11.29
C MET A 460 -17.16 16.80 10.70
N THR A 461 -17.74 16.55 9.52
CA THR A 461 -17.55 15.26 8.82
C THR A 461 -16.06 15.01 8.62
N GLU A 462 -15.34 16.00 8.11
CA GLU A 462 -13.90 15.91 7.87
C GLU A 462 -13.12 15.75 9.18
N PHE A 463 -13.45 16.48 10.24
CA PHE A 463 -12.86 16.29 11.58
C PHE A 463 -12.95 14.83 12.05
N ILE A 464 -14.14 14.22 11.97
CA ILE A 464 -14.36 12.84 12.41
C ILE A 464 -13.60 11.86 11.49
N ARG A 465 -13.65 12.08 10.18
CA ARG A 465 -12.94 11.26 9.18
C ARG A 465 -11.43 11.33 9.40
N ASP A 466 -10.86 12.51 9.46
CA ASP A 466 -9.43 12.72 9.67
C ASP A 466 -8.96 12.12 11.00
N THR A 467 -9.77 12.22 12.06
CA THR A 467 -9.51 11.51 13.34
C THR A 467 -9.50 9.99 13.15
N MET A 468 -10.42 9.41 12.40
CA MET A 468 -10.38 7.98 12.05
C MET A 468 -9.15 7.61 11.21
N ALA A 469 -8.73 8.45 10.27
CA ALA A 469 -7.50 8.23 9.49
C ALA A 469 -6.25 8.22 10.40
N ASN A 470 -6.19 9.17 11.34
CA ASN A 470 -5.14 9.24 12.37
C ASN A 470 -5.08 7.96 13.21
N LEU A 471 -6.22 7.49 13.71
CA LEU A 471 -6.31 6.25 14.50
C LEU A 471 -5.84 5.03 13.70
N ASN A 472 -6.24 4.90 12.43
CA ASN A 472 -5.76 3.82 11.57
C ASN A 472 -4.25 3.91 11.34
N GLY A 473 -3.72 5.13 11.15
CA GLY A 473 -2.29 5.38 11.00
C GLY A 473 -1.48 4.96 12.22
N ILE A 474 -1.93 5.39 13.41
CA ILE A 474 -1.36 4.99 14.70
C ILE A 474 -1.37 3.46 14.83
N TYR A 475 -2.51 2.83 14.57
CA TYR A 475 -2.64 1.37 14.64
C TYR A 475 -1.66 0.68 13.70
N TYR A 476 -1.75 0.89 12.40
CA TYR A 476 -0.96 0.13 11.42
C TYR A 476 0.54 0.39 11.52
N VAL A 477 0.96 1.66 11.67
CA VAL A 477 2.40 1.99 11.76
C VAL A 477 3.03 1.36 13.00
N VAL A 478 2.33 1.40 14.14
CA VAL A 478 2.84 0.80 15.38
C VAL A 478 2.73 -0.72 15.37
N SER A 479 1.65 -1.28 14.80
CA SER A 479 1.36 -2.71 14.89
C SER A 479 2.04 -3.60 13.84
N ILE A 480 2.40 -3.07 12.67
CA ILE A 480 3.10 -3.87 11.65
C ILE A 480 4.45 -4.33 12.18
N ASN A 481 4.71 -5.63 12.19
CA ASN A 481 5.98 -6.19 12.59
C ASN A 481 6.90 -6.33 11.35
N PRO A 482 7.99 -5.55 11.27
CA PRO A 482 8.91 -5.61 10.14
C PRO A 482 9.62 -6.97 9.99
N GLU A 483 9.78 -7.73 11.07
CA GLU A 483 10.41 -9.06 11.02
C GLU A 483 9.59 -10.07 10.20
N LEU A 484 8.29 -9.83 10.03
CA LEU A 484 7.43 -10.65 9.18
C LEU A 484 7.54 -10.28 7.69
N LEU A 485 8.13 -9.12 7.40
CA LEU A 485 8.35 -8.60 6.05
C LEU A 485 9.73 -8.98 5.50
N VAL A 486 10.73 -9.10 6.38
CA VAL A 486 12.08 -9.53 6.02
C VAL A 486 12.07 -11.05 5.88
N LYS A 487 12.07 -11.53 4.65
CA LYS A 487 12.36 -12.92 4.31
C LYS A 487 13.48 -12.97 3.30
#